data_AF-A0A6M8SSF1-F1
#
_entry.id   AF-A0A6M8SSF1-F1
#
_cell.length_a   1.000
_cell.length_b   1.000
_cell.length_c   1.000
_cell.angle_alpha   90.00
_cell.angle_beta   90.00
_cell.angle_gamma   90.00
#
_symmetry.space_group_name_H-M   'P 1'
#
loop_
_entity.id
_entity.type
_entity.pdbx_description
1 polymer ?
#
loop_
_entity_poly.entity_id
_entity_poly.type
_entity_poly.pdbx_seq_one_letter_code
_entity_poly.pdbx_strand_id
1 'polypeptide(L)' 'MLEARIAWTFDENTCLFERASFGAVADSFAAAWRDASGDFWAQIDEKKRRWQEGDSLFISGVCFYLDDLQ' A
#
# COMPACT_ATOMS: atom_id res chain seq x y z
N MET A 1 15.94 -14.48 -10.40
CA MET A 1 14.96 -14.82 -9.33
C MET A 1 13.99 -13.65 -9.30
N LEU A 2 12.73 -13.82 -9.73
CA LEU A 2 11.74 -12.74 -9.60
C LEU A 2 11.36 -12.72 -8.12
N GLU A 3 11.93 -11.80 -7.35
CA GLU A 3 11.52 -11.59 -5.96
C GLU A 3 10.03 -11.26 -5.96
N ALA A 4 9.25 -12.05 -5.24
CA ALA A 4 7.80 -11.93 -5.20
C ALA A 4 7.45 -10.60 -4.53
N ARG A 5 7.08 -9.62 -5.35
CA ARG A 5 6.59 -8.34 -4.84
C ARG A 5 5.07 -8.42 -4.75
N ILE A 6 4.54 -8.13 -3.56
CA ILE A 6 3.09 -8.09 -3.29
C ILE A 6 2.67 -6.62 -3.23
N ALA A 7 1.55 -6.28 -3.84
CA ALA A 7 1.06 -4.92 -3.97
C ALA A 7 -0.43 -4.84 -3.65
N TRP A 8 -0.86 -3.66 -3.21
CA TRP A 8 -2.24 -3.30 -2.94
C TRP A 8 -2.54 -1.88 -3.43
N THR A 9 -3.77 -1.65 -3.86
CA THR A 9 -4.31 -0.32 -4.17
C THR A 9 -5.46 0.00 -3.23
N PHE A 10 -5.61 1.26 -2.87
CA PHE A 10 -6.77 1.70 -2.09
C PHE A 10 -8.00 1.83 -3.02
N ASP A 11 -9.09 1.15 -2.68
CA ASP A 11 -10.38 1.32 -3.33
C ASP A 11 -11.25 2.28 -2.51
N GLU A 12 -11.61 3.41 -3.13
CA GLU A 12 -12.42 4.46 -2.51
C GLU A 12 -13.88 4.03 -2.25
N ASN A 13 -14.38 3.02 -2.96
CA ASN A 13 -15.76 2.56 -2.81
C ASN A 13 -15.91 1.65 -1.58
N THR A 14 -14.91 0.79 -1.35
CA THR A 14 -14.90 -0.14 -0.21
C THR A 14 -14.13 0.40 0.99
N CYS A 15 -13.35 1.46 0.81
CA CYS A 15 -12.44 2.01 1.80
C CYS A 15 -11.43 0.98 2.31
N LEU A 16 -10.91 0.12 1.42
CA LEU A 16 -9.98 -0.96 1.78
C LEU A 16 -8.77 -0.98 0.83
N PHE A 17 -7.70 -1.61 1.30
CA PHE A 17 -6.62 -2.04 0.43
C PHE A 17 -6.97 -3.39 -0.20
N GLU A 18 -6.97 -3.44 -1.53
CA GLU A 18 -7.17 -4.67 -2.28
C GLU A 18 -5.88 -5.09 -2.96
N ARG A 19 -5.61 -6.40 -2.99
CA ARG A 19 -4.43 -6.94 -3.66
C ARG A 19 -4.45 -6.56 -5.14
N ALA A 20 -3.34 -6.04 -5.60
CA ALA A 20 -3.19 -5.50 -6.94
C ALA A 20 -1.89 -5.98 -7.60
N SER A 21 -1.82 -5.82 -8.92
CA SER A 21 -0.56 -5.98 -9.64
C SER A 21 0.34 -4.75 -9.41
N PHE A 22 1.66 -4.92 -9.53
CA PHE A 22 2.59 -3.78 -9.45
C PHE A 22 2.37 -2.72 -10.54
N GLY A 23 1.80 -3.09 -11.68
CA GLY A 23 1.41 -2.13 -12.72
C GLY A 23 0.30 -1.19 -12.23
N ALA A 24 -0.69 -1.72 -11.51
CA ALA A 24 -1.80 -0.92 -10.98
C ALA A 24 -1.36 0.06 -9.88
N VAL A 25 -0.29 -0.25 -9.15
CA VAL A 25 0.28 0.66 -8.13
C VAL A 25 0.89 1.91 -8.77
N ALA A 26 1.45 1.80 -9.98
CA ALA A 26 2.14 2.92 -10.63
C ALA A 26 1.20 4.09 -10.95
N ASP A 27 -0.05 3.78 -11.29
CA ASP A 27 -1.07 4.77 -11.66
C ASP A 27 -2.04 5.09 -10.50
N SER A 28 -1.86 4.46 -9.32
CA SER A 28 -2.75 4.67 -8.18
C SER A 28 -2.35 5.91 -7.37
N PHE A 29 -3.37 6.68 -6.98
CA PHE A 29 -3.25 7.79 -6.04
C PHE A 29 -2.81 7.32 -4.64
N ALA A 30 -3.26 6.13 -4.24
CA ALA A 30 -2.95 5.51 -2.96
C ALA A 30 -2.67 4.02 -3.13
N ALA A 31 -1.49 3.59 -2.69
CA ALA A 31 -1.04 2.21 -2.83
C ALA A 31 -0.08 1.80 -1.71
N ALA A 32 0.01 0.49 -1.49
CA ALA A 32 0.98 -0.11 -0.60
C ALA A 32 1.64 -1.30 -1.27
N TRP A 33 2.89 -1.61 -0.91
CA TRP A 33 3.58 -2.78 -1.42
C TRP A 33 4.69 -3.25 -0.49
N ARG A 34 5.04 -4.53 -0.64
CA ARG A 34 6.21 -5.14 -0.02
C ARG A 34 7.32 -5.27 -1.06
N ASP A 35 8.48 -4.71 -0.77
CA ASP A 35 9.65 -4.81 -1.65
C ASP A 35 10.42 -6.12 -1.43
N ALA A 36 11.54 -6.25 -2.16
CA ALA A 36 12.41 -7.42 -2.12
C ALA A 36 13.12 -7.61 -0.77
N SER A 37 13.42 -6.54 -0.02
CA SER A 37 14.00 -6.67 1.33
C SER A 37 12.95 -7.08 2.36
N GLY A 38 11.68 -7.13 1.96
CA GLY A 38 10.56 -7.47 2.82
C GLY A 38 10.00 -6.27 3.56
N ASP A 39 10.47 -5.06 3.25
CA ASP A 39 9.99 -3.81 3.83
C ASP A 39 8.68 -3.38 3.17
N PHE A 40 7.78 -2.83 3.98
CA PHE A 40 6.53 -2.27 3.50
C PHE A 40 6.65 -0.79 3.19
N TRP A 41 6.04 -0.40 2.08
CA TRP A 41 6.00 0.97 1.58
C TRP A 41 4.56 1.34 1.26
N ALA A 42 4.27 2.63 1.43
CA ALA A 42 3.02 3.22 0.98
C ALA A 42 3.29 4.49 0.17
N GLN A 43 2.44 4.75 -0.80
CA GLN A 43 2.42 5.96 -1.60
C GLN A 43 1.03 6.58 -1.50
N ILE A 44 0.95 7.84 -1.08
CA ILE A 44 -0.27 8.65 -1.01
C ILE A 44 0.04 10.02 -1.61
N ASP A 45 -0.80 10.55 -2.52
CA ASP A 45 -0.56 11.86 -3.16
C ASP A 45 0.87 11.98 -3.74
N GLU A 46 1.35 10.94 -4.43
CA GLU A 46 2.73 10.84 -4.97
C GLU A 46 3.86 10.80 -3.91
N LYS A 47 3.54 10.91 -2.62
CA LYS A 47 4.51 10.80 -1.52
C LYS A 47 4.69 9.36 -1.12
N LYS A 48 5.88 8.82 -1.38
CA LYS A 48 6.30 7.50 -0.93
C LYS A 48 6.95 7.57 0.46
N ARG A 49 6.52 6.71 1.37
CA ARG A 49 7.14 6.51 2.69
C ARG A 49 7.21 5.03 3.02
N ARG A 50 8.20 4.66 3.85
CA ARG A 50 8.21 3.36 4.51
C ARG A 50 7.03 3.33 5.49
N TRP A 51 6.32 2.21 5.53
CA TRP A 51 5.18 2.02 6.44
C TRP A 51 5.55 0.93 7.44
N GLN A 52 5.74 1.31 8.70
CA GLN A 52 6.18 0.39 9.75
C GLN A 52 5.00 -0.09 10.60
N GLU A 53 5.17 -1.21 11.31
CA GLU A 53 4.19 -1.65 12.30
C GLU A 53 3.98 -0.55 13.36
N GLY A 54 2.72 -0.31 13.73
CA GLY A 54 2.32 0.77 14.64
C GLY A 54 2.13 2.14 14.00
N ASP A 55 2.63 2.37 12.78
CA ASP A 55 2.32 3.59 12.03
C ASP A 55 0.89 3.55 11.48
N SER A 56 0.19 4.68 11.61
CA SER A 56 -1.07 4.91 10.90
C SER A 56 -0.83 5.57 9.54
N LEU A 57 -1.66 5.19 8.57
CA LEU A 57 -1.85 5.90 7.31
C LEU A 57 -3.27 6.43 7.25
N PHE A 58 -3.41 7.66 6.77
CA PHE A 58 -4.72 8.29 6.57
C PHE A 58 -4.94 8.53 5.09
N ILE A 59 -6.04 8.02 4.57
CA ILE A 59 -6.44 8.14 3.16
C ILE A 59 -7.91 8.51 3.15
N SER A 60 -8.26 9.66 2.58
CA SER A 60 -9.65 10.15 2.52
C SER A 60 -10.39 10.13 3.87
N GLY A 61 -9.67 10.36 4.98
CA GLY A 61 -10.23 10.35 6.34
C GLY A 61 -10.35 8.97 7.00
N VAL A 62 -9.97 7.90 6.31
CA VAL A 62 -9.93 6.53 6.85
C VAL A 62 -8.52 6.21 7.34
N CYS A 63 -8.42 5.60 8.52
CA CYS A 63 -7.15 5.19 9.12
C CYS A 63 -6.87 3.73 8.81
N PHE A 64 -5.67 3.44 8.33
CA PHE A 64 -5.16 2.11 8.05
C PHE A 64 -3.92 1.82 8.89
N TYR A 65 -3.78 0.55 9.24
CA TYR A 65 -2.61 -0.04 9.87
C TYR A 65 -2.01 -1.09 8.96
N LEU A 66 -0.72 -1.38 9.15
CA LEU A 66 -0.03 -2.36 8.32
C LEU A 66 -0.68 -3.75 8.41
N ASP A 67 -1.21 -4.09 9.58
CA ASP A 67 -1.92 -5.34 9.86
C ASP A 67 -3.22 -5.52 9.05
N ASP A 68 -3.75 -4.43 8.47
CA ASP A 68 -4.93 -4.48 7.60
C ASP A 68 -4.61 -5.08 6.21
N LEU A 69 -3.32 -5.18 5.84
CA LEU A 69 -2.89 -5.77 4.57
C LEU A 69 -2.94 -7.31 4.64
N GLN A 70 -4.03 -7.90 4.10
CA GLN A 70 -4.19 -9.35 3.94
C GLN A 70 -3.61 -9.90 2.62
#